data_AF-A0ABD8ALD4-F1
#
_entry.id   AF-A0ABD8ALD4-F1
#
_cell.length_a   1.000
_cell.length_b   1.000
_cell.length_c   1.000
_cell.angle_alpha   90.00
_cell.angle_beta   90.00
_cell.angle_gamma   90.00
#
_symmetry.space_group_name_H-M   'P 1'
#
loop_
_entity.id
_entity.type
_entity.pdbx_description
1 polymer ?
#
loop_
_entity_poly.entity_id
_entity_poly.type
_entity_poly.pdbx_seq_one_letter_code
_entity_poly.pdbx_strand_id
1 'polypeptide(L)'
;MSEHDINDVWYDYAMLFVEKKNESEQGWASLTSNEQDIAALWLLEADVFNGGFIQFFCNWGEEVYRYALRALHIIGATQVVEIITSAYGCIEHLKEDERLTELWDIPKFLTKEQEQQLDALDQKFWNNEDQIAEKAYGYYHGKLNMMII
;
A
#
# COMPACT_ATOMS: atom_id res chain seq x y z
N MET A 1 21.40 -20.41 -13.22
CA MET A 1 20.43 -19.33 -13.42
C MET A 1 20.25 -18.72 -12.05
N SER A 2 20.65 -17.47 -11.82
CA SER A 2 20.23 -16.83 -10.57
C SER A 2 18.71 -16.73 -10.65
N GLU A 3 17.99 -17.42 -9.77
CA GLU A 3 16.58 -17.12 -9.53
C GLU A 3 16.51 -15.60 -9.30
N HIS A 4 15.77 -14.89 -10.15
CA HIS A 4 15.42 -13.51 -9.82
C HIS A 4 14.63 -13.56 -8.52
N ASP A 5 15.01 -12.70 -7.58
CA ASP A 5 14.28 -12.54 -6.33
C ASP A 5 12.82 -12.23 -6.70
N ILE A 6 11.88 -12.99 -6.13
CA ILE A 6 10.45 -12.80 -6.39
C ILE A 6 10.01 -11.38 -6.04
N ASN A 7 10.69 -10.73 -5.10
CA ASN A 7 10.47 -9.32 -4.78
C ASN A 7 10.80 -8.44 -5.98
N ASP A 8 12.00 -8.55 -6.57
CA ASP A 8 12.39 -7.74 -7.74
C ASP A 8 11.39 -7.93 -8.89
N VAL A 9 11.00 -9.17 -9.17
CA VAL A 9 10.03 -9.49 -10.22
C VAL A 9 8.67 -8.85 -9.95
N TRP A 10 8.20 -8.90 -8.70
CA TRP A 10 6.95 -8.28 -8.29
C TRP A 10 7.02 -6.76 -8.39
N TYR A 11 8.09 -6.15 -7.87
CA TYR A 11 8.27 -4.69 -7.89
C TYR A 11 8.33 -4.15 -9.32
N ASP A 12 9.10 -4.79 -10.20
CA ASP A 12 9.18 -4.39 -11.61
C ASP A 12 7.82 -4.52 -12.31
N TYR A 13 7.09 -5.62 -12.07
CA TYR A 13 5.76 -5.82 -12.62
C TYR A 13 4.75 -4.77 -12.13
N ALA A 14 4.72 -4.52 -10.82
CA ALA A 14 3.75 -3.63 -10.21
C ALA A 14 4.03 -2.15 -10.50
N MET A 15 5.31 -1.79 -10.68
CA MET A 15 5.74 -0.44 -11.09
C MET A 15 5.05 0.03 -12.37
N LEU A 16 4.83 -0.87 -13.33
CA LEU A 16 4.22 -0.52 -14.62
C LEU A 16 2.81 0.08 -14.47
N PHE A 17 2.07 -0.35 -13.44
CA PHE A 17 0.74 0.18 -13.15
C PHE A 17 0.81 1.52 -12.42
N VAL A 18 1.87 1.76 -11.65
CA VAL A 18 2.18 3.07 -11.07
C VAL A 18 2.59 4.06 -12.17
N GLU A 19 3.39 3.63 -13.14
CA GLU A 19 3.76 4.42 -14.33
C GLU A 19 2.53 4.75 -15.17
N LYS A 20 1.70 3.75 -15.48
CA LYS A 20 0.42 3.96 -16.20
C LYS A 20 -0.46 5.00 -15.50
N LYS A 21 -0.55 4.96 -14.17
CA LYS A 21 -1.25 5.98 -13.37
C LYS A 21 -0.64 7.36 -13.54
N ASN A 22 0.69 7.45 -13.47
CA ASN A 22 1.43 8.71 -13.52
C ASN A 22 1.42 9.37 -14.90
N GLU A 23 1.37 8.58 -15.97
CA GLU A 23 1.30 9.08 -17.35
C GLU A 23 -0.11 9.57 -17.73
N SER A 24 -1.15 9.18 -16.98
CA SER A 24 -2.52 9.60 -17.24
C SER A 24 -2.92 10.85 -16.45
N GLU A 25 -3.48 11.85 -17.14
CA GLU A 25 -4.11 13.01 -16.49
C GLU A 25 -5.30 12.62 -15.59
N GLN A 26 -5.90 11.44 -15.80
CA GLN A 26 -7.00 10.92 -14.97
C GLN A 26 -6.50 10.18 -13.73
N GLY A 27 -5.17 9.98 -13.57
CA GLY A 27 -4.57 9.33 -12.42
C GLY A 27 -5.19 7.95 -12.14
N TRP A 28 -5.65 7.74 -10.90
CA TRP A 28 -6.27 6.50 -10.45
C TRP A 28 -7.53 6.10 -11.24
N ALA A 29 -8.26 7.07 -11.81
CA ALA A 29 -9.46 6.79 -12.61
C ALA A 29 -9.13 6.18 -13.99
N SER A 30 -7.87 6.25 -14.43
CA SER A 30 -7.41 5.60 -15.67
C SER A 30 -7.15 4.10 -15.51
N LEU A 31 -7.07 3.61 -14.26
CA LEU A 31 -6.77 2.24 -13.92
C LEU A 31 -8.05 1.41 -13.73
N THR A 32 -8.04 0.15 -14.16
CA THR A 32 -9.06 -0.82 -13.73
C THR A 32 -8.88 -1.18 -12.25
N SER A 33 -9.89 -1.78 -11.60
CA SER A 33 -9.79 -2.13 -10.18
C SER A 33 -8.59 -3.01 -9.84
N ASN A 34 -8.23 -3.98 -10.69
CA ASN A 34 -7.04 -4.81 -10.46
C ASN A 34 -5.74 -4.01 -10.63
N GLU A 35 -5.70 -3.06 -11.57
CA GLU A 35 -4.52 -2.21 -11.76
C GLU A 35 -4.34 -1.24 -10.59
N GLN A 36 -5.46 -0.71 -10.06
CA GLN A 36 -5.46 0.07 -8.83
C GLN A 36 -4.91 -0.74 -7.65
N ASP A 37 -5.35 -2.00 -7.51
CA ASP A 37 -4.87 -2.91 -6.47
C ASP A 37 -3.36 -3.12 -6.56
N ILE A 38 -2.84 -3.44 -7.74
CA ILE A 38 -1.41 -3.67 -7.98
C ILE A 38 -0.60 -2.40 -7.67
N ALA A 39 -1.01 -1.26 -8.22
CA ALA A 39 -0.32 0.01 -7.98
C ALA A 39 -0.36 0.41 -6.49
N ALA A 40 -1.47 0.17 -5.80
CA ALA A 40 -1.60 0.47 -4.38
C ALA A 40 -0.74 -0.44 -3.50
N LEU A 41 -0.58 -1.73 -3.85
CA LEU A 41 0.36 -2.62 -3.15
C LEU A 41 1.81 -2.15 -3.30
N TRP A 42 2.21 -1.75 -4.51
CA TRP A 42 3.55 -1.21 -4.75
C TRP A 42 3.81 0.04 -3.90
N LEU A 43 2.87 0.99 -3.90
CA LEU A 43 2.98 2.23 -3.12
C LEU A 43 2.99 1.98 -1.60
N LEU A 44 2.19 1.01 -1.14
CA LEU A 44 2.18 0.59 0.26
C LEU A 44 3.56 0.10 0.69
N GLU A 45 4.13 -0.85 -0.04
CA GLU A 45 5.45 -1.39 0.30
C GLU A 45 6.52 -0.29 0.21
N ALA A 46 6.57 0.45 -0.90
CA ALA A 46 7.56 1.50 -1.13
C ALA A 46 7.57 2.57 -0.03
N ASP A 47 6.39 3.06 0.38
CA ASP A 47 6.32 4.10 1.41
C ASP A 47 6.55 3.54 2.81
N VAL A 48 6.02 2.36 3.15
CA VAL A 48 6.21 1.78 4.50
C VAL A 48 7.66 1.37 4.73
N PHE A 49 8.37 0.88 3.71
CA PHE A 49 9.82 0.60 3.82
C PHE A 49 10.69 1.87 3.88
N ASN A 50 10.20 3.01 3.38
CA ASN A 50 10.98 4.25 3.32
C ASN A 50 10.71 5.20 4.51
N GLY A 51 9.45 5.35 4.91
CA GLY A 51 9.01 6.28 5.96
C GLY A 51 7.79 5.83 6.75
N GLY A 52 7.49 4.52 6.73
CA GLY A 52 6.42 3.92 7.52
C GLY A 52 5.00 4.21 7.01
N PHE A 53 4.01 3.74 7.76
CA PHE A 53 2.60 3.96 7.46
C PHE A 53 2.22 5.44 7.43
N ILE A 54 2.90 6.29 8.21
CA ILE A 54 2.70 7.74 8.15
C ILE A 54 2.98 8.25 6.74
N GLN A 55 4.10 7.87 6.12
CA GLN A 55 4.41 8.31 4.76
C GLN A 55 3.33 7.84 3.77
N PHE A 56 2.92 6.57 3.85
CA PHE A 56 1.89 6.01 2.98
C PHE A 56 0.56 6.78 3.10
N PHE A 57 0.07 7.03 4.32
CA PHE A 57 -1.18 7.74 4.52
C PHE A 57 -1.08 9.22 4.13
N CYS A 58 0.05 9.88 4.42
CA CYS A 58 0.26 11.28 4.07
C CYS A 58 0.41 11.50 2.56
N ASN A 59 0.95 10.53 1.83
CA ASN A 59 1.09 10.63 0.37
C ASN A 59 -0.23 10.34 -0.36
N TRP A 60 -1.02 9.37 0.12
CA TRP A 60 -2.08 8.78 -0.70
C TRP A 60 -3.48 8.81 -0.08
N GLY A 61 -3.59 9.00 1.23
CA GLY A 61 -4.85 9.09 1.94
C GLY A 61 -5.69 7.80 1.90
N GLU A 62 -6.97 7.95 2.27
CA GLU A 62 -7.88 6.82 2.44
C GLU A 62 -8.23 6.09 1.13
N GLU A 63 -8.26 6.80 0.00
CA GLU A 63 -8.59 6.21 -1.30
C GLU A 63 -7.64 5.04 -1.63
N VAL A 64 -6.33 5.29 -1.56
CA VAL A 64 -5.32 4.29 -1.92
C VAL A 64 -5.16 3.25 -0.81
N TYR A 65 -5.35 3.63 0.46
CA TYR A 65 -5.50 2.66 1.55
C TYR A 65 -6.60 1.63 1.25
N ARG A 66 -7.77 2.05 0.75
CA ARG A 66 -8.86 1.13 0.40
C ARG A 66 -8.51 0.21 -0.77
N TYR A 67 -7.74 0.69 -1.75
CA TYR A 67 -7.23 -0.14 -2.84
C TYR A 67 -6.23 -1.19 -2.32
N ALA A 68 -5.26 -0.78 -1.51
CA ALA A 68 -4.30 -1.69 -0.90
C ALA A 68 -4.99 -2.73 0.00
N LEU A 69 -5.94 -2.32 0.84
CA LEU A 69 -6.69 -3.22 1.70
C LEU A 69 -7.49 -4.26 0.90
N ARG A 70 -8.15 -3.84 -0.18
CA ARG A 70 -8.84 -4.75 -1.10
C ARG A 70 -7.89 -5.77 -1.72
N ALA A 71 -6.74 -5.31 -2.22
CA ALA A 71 -5.72 -6.16 -2.81
C ALA A 71 -5.19 -7.20 -1.81
N LEU A 72 -4.85 -6.78 -0.59
CA LEU A 72 -4.37 -7.64 0.48
C LEU A 72 -5.40 -8.73 0.86
N HIS A 73 -6.69 -8.39 0.89
CA HIS A 73 -7.76 -9.38 1.07
C HIS A 73 -7.83 -10.38 -0.09
N ILE A 74 -7.73 -9.91 -1.33
CA ILE A 74 -7.79 -10.75 -2.53
C ILE A 74 -6.65 -11.79 -2.54
N ILE A 75 -5.43 -11.36 -2.19
CA ILE A 75 -4.25 -12.24 -2.19
C ILE A 75 -4.13 -13.06 -0.91
N GLY A 76 -4.98 -12.83 0.09
CA GLY A 76 -4.97 -13.56 1.36
C GLY A 76 -3.78 -13.21 2.27
N ALA A 77 -3.36 -11.95 2.29
CA ALA A 77 -2.31 -11.44 3.19
C ALA A 77 -2.92 -11.00 4.53
N THR A 78 -3.42 -11.97 5.32
CA THR A 78 -4.25 -11.70 6.50
C THR A 78 -3.52 -10.97 7.61
N GLN A 79 -2.24 -11.24 7.84
CA GLN A 79 -1.46 -10.55 8.87
C GLN A 79 -1.24 -9.09 8.47
N VAL A 80 -0.91 -8.86 7.20
CA VAL A 80 -0.73 -7.50 6.67
C VAL A 80 -2.05 -6.72 6.69
N VAL A 81 -3.19 -7.37 6.41
CA VAL A 81 -4.53 -6.76 6.58
C VAL A 81 -4.74 -6.27 8.01
N GLU A 82 -4.41 -7.08 9.02
CA GLU A 82 -4.54 -6.70 10.43
C GLU A 82 -3.62 -5.52 10.77
N ILE A 83 -2.40 -5.53 10.27
CA ILE A 83 -1.40 -4.46 10.49
C ILE A 83 -1.88 -3.15 9.89
N ILE A 84 -2.21 -3.10 8.59
CA ILE A 84 -2.60 -1.85 7.91
C ILE A 84 -3.92 -1.30 8.45
N THR A 85 -4.86 -2.18 8.83
CA THR A 85 -6.13 -1.75 9.45
C THR A 85 -5.87 -1.14 10.84
N SER A 86 -4.96 -1.73 11.62
CA SER A 86 -4.55 -1.18 12.91
C SER A 86 -3.84 0.16 12.75
N ALA A 87 -3.00 0.31 11.72
CA ALA A 87 -2.30 1.55 11.43
C ALA A 87 -3.27 2.65 10.99
N TYR A 88 -4.25 2.32 10.14
CA TYR A 88 -5.29 3.26 9.74
C TYR A 88 -6.15 3.69 10.95
N GLY A 89 -6.45 2.77 11.87
CA GLY A 89 -7.18 3.09 13.11
C GLY A 89 -6.48 4.13 13.99
N CYS A 90 -5.15 4.27 13.90
CA CYS A 90 -4.42 5.35 14.59
C CYS A 90 -4.78 6.74 14.03
N ILE A 91 -5.16 6.84 12.76
CA ILE A 91 -5.39 8.11 12.06
C ILE A 91 -6.85 8.33 11.64
N GLU A 92 -7.71 7.31 11.72
CA GLU A 92 -9.09 7.35 11.19
C GLU A 92 -9.90 8.52 11.76
N HIS A 93 -9.71 8.84 13.04
CA HIS A 93 -10.35 9.96 13.72
C HIS A 93 -10.03 11.34 13.11
N LEU A 94 -8.98 11.45 12.29
CA LEU A 94 -8.57 12.69 11.63
C LEU A 94 -9.19 12.87 10.23
N LYS A 95 -9.88 11.86 9.68
CA LYS A 95 -10.40 11.86 8.31
C LYS A 95 -11.28 13.07 7.98
N GLU A 96 -12.10 13.51 8.93
CA GLU A 96 -13.02 14.64 8.80
C GLU A 96 -12.63 15.81 9.73
N ASP A 97 -11.39 15.82 10.21
CA ASP A 97 -10.91 16.86 11.11
C ASP A 97 -10.64 18.15 10.34
N GLU A 98 -11.45 19.18 10.59
CA GLU A 98 -11.38 20.49 9.93
C GLU A 98 -10.04 21.22 10.14
N ARG A 99 -9.20 20.77 11.08
CA ARG A 99 -7.86 21.31 11.30
C ARG A 99 -6.85 20.85 10.25
N LEU A 100 -7.13 19.76 9.53
CA LEU A 100 -6.30 19.30 8.43
C LEU A 100 -6.54 20.16 7.20
N THR A 101 -5.48 20.76 6.68
CA THR A 101 -5.48 21.48 5.39
C THR A 101 -4.88 20.63 4.27
N GLU A 102 -4.00 19.69 4.63
CA GLU A 102 -3.40 18.69 3.75
C GLU A 102 -3.14 17.39 4.51
N LEU A 103 -2.91 16.28 3.80
CA LEU A 103 -2.65 14.98 4.42
C LEU A 103 -1.39 15.00 5.31
N TRP A 104 -0.37 15.78 4.94
CA TRP A 104 0.84 15.96 5.75
C TRP A 104 0.64 16.76 7.05
N ASP A 105 -0.58 17.22 7.33
CA ASP A 105 -0.95 17.71 8.66
C ASP A 105 -1.19 16.58 9.67
N ILE A 106 -1.47 15.35 9.22
CA ILE A 106 -1.77 14.19 10.09
C ILE A 106 -0.77 14.05 11.26
N PRO A 107 0.57 14.07 11.05
CA PRO A 107 1.53 13.89 12.13
C PRO A 107 1.41 14.94 13.25
N LYS A 108 0.92 16.14 12.94
CA LYS A 108 0.78 17.23 13.93
C LYS A 108 -0.30 16.96 14.97
N PHE A 109 -1.21 16.02 14.67
CA PHE A 109 -2.38 15.72 15.49
C PHE A 109 -2.37 14.32 16.10
N LEU A 110 -1.26 13.58 15.93
CA LEU A 110 -1.07 12.30 16.60
C LEU A 110 -0.73 12.51 18.08
N THR A 111 -1.28 11.63 18.92
CA THR A 111 -0.80 11.42 20.29
C THR A 111 0.49 10.63 20.25
N LYS A 112 1.30 10.73 21.32
CA LYS A 112 2.53 9.94 21.45
C LYS A 112 2.25 8.44 21.42
N GLU A 113 1.12 8.02 21.98
CA GLU A 113 0.68 6.62 21.98
C GLU A 113 0.37 6.13 20.55
N GLN A 114 -0.26 6.97 19.72
CA GLN A 114 -0.52 6.65 18.31
C GLN A 114 0.78 6.61 17.49
N GLU A 115 1.70 7.55 17.70
CA GLU A 115 3.03 7.52 17.06
C GLU A 115 3.78 6.23 17.39
N GLN A 116 3.86 5.87 18.68
CA GLN A 116 4.50 4.63 19.12
C GLN A 116 3.83 3.37 18.56
N GLN A 117 2.49 3.39 18.43
CA GLN A 117 1.75 2.29 17.84
C GLN A 117 2.06 2.15 16.35
N LEU A 118 2.14 3.27 15.60
CA LEU A 118 2.52 3.27 14.19
C LEU A 118 3.94 2.75 14.00
N ASP A 119 4.91 3.21 14.79
CA ASP A 119 6.30 2.71 14.74
C ASP A 119 6.38 1.19 14.98
N ALA A 120 5.58 0.67 15.91
CA ALA A 120 5.53 -0.76 16.18
C ALA A 120 4.86 -1.56 15.04
N LEU A 121 3.91 -0.96 14.33
CA LEU A 121 3.24 -1.57 13.19
C LEU A 121 4.13 -1.56 11.94
N ASP A 122 4.91 -0.50 11.73
CA ASP A 122 5.94 -0.44 10.69
C ASP A 122 6.91 -1.61 10.84
N GLN A 123 7.44 -1.82 12.06
CA GLN A 123 8.34 -2.94 12.34
C GLN A 123 7.72 -4.31 12.07
N LYS A 124 6.44 -4.49 12.39
CA LYS A 124 5.71 -5.73 12.08
C LYS A 124 5.54 -5.92 10.57
N PHE A 125 5.23 -4.84 9.85
CA PHE A 125 5.10 -4.89 8.40
C PHE A 125 6.41 -5.30 7.73
N TRP A 126 7.56 -4.79 8.21
CA TRP A 126 8.87 -5.11 7.64
C TRP A 126 9.26 -6.60 7.73
N ASN A 127 8.66 -7.35 8.66
CA ASN A 127 8.84 -8.81 8.71
C ASN A 127 8.21 -9.53 7.51
N ASN A 128 7.24 -8.89 6.84
CA ASN A 128 6.53 -9.38 5.65
C ASN A 128 6.17 -10.88 5.71
N GLU A 129 5.58 -11.32 6.82
CA GLU A 129 5.29 -12.73 7.05
C GLU A 129 4.30 -13.33 6.04
N ASP A 130 3.51 -12.48 5.40
CA ASP A 130 2.58 -12.88 4.35
C ASP A 130 3.22 -13.02 2.97
N GLN A 131 4.49 -12.62 2.80
CA GLN A 131 5.20 -12.70 1.51
C GLN A 131 4.39 -12.05 0.37
N ILE A 132 4.07 -10.75 0.53
CA ILE A 132 3.17 -10.00 -0.38
C ILE A 132 3.55 -10.24 -1.86
N ALA A 133 4.84 -10.11 -2.20
CA ALA A 133 5.34 -10.30 -3.55
C ALA A 133 4.96 -11.66 -4.17
N GLU A 134 5.16 -12.76 -3.43
CA GLU A 134 4.84 -14.11 -3.92
C GLU A 134 3.34 -14.28 -4.14
N LYS A 135 2.52 -13.87 -3.16
CA LYS A 135 1.06 -13.97 -3.24
C LYS A 135 0.49 -13.09 -4.34
N ALA A 136 0.95 -11.85 -4.45
CA ALA A 136 0.44 -10.88 -5.41
C ALA A 136 0.86 -11.22 -6.85
N TYR A 137 2.13 -11.57 -7.08
CA TYR A 137 2.59 -11.98 -8.40
C TYR A 137 1.90 -13.28 -8.85
N GLY A 138 1.78 -14.26 -7.96
CA GLY A 138 1.07 -15.52 -8.24
C GLY A 138 -0.40 -15.30 -8.62
N TYR A 139 -1.08 -14.33 -7.98
CA TYR A 139 -2.47 -14.02 -8.26
C TYR A 139 -2.66 -13.17 -9.52
N TYR A 140 -2.07 -11.99 -9.59
CA TYR A 140 -2.35 -11.01 -10.65
C TYR A 140 -1.68 -11.38 -11.98
N HIS A 141 -0.39 -11.69 -11.95
CA HIS A 141 0.32 -12.12 -13.16
C HIS A 141 -0.01 -13.58 -13.50
N GLY A 142 0.06 -14.48 -12.52
CA GLY A 142 -0.15 -15.92 -12.75
C GLY A 142 -1.60 -16.30 -13.05
N LYS A 143 -2.50 -16.13 -12.07
CA LYS A 143 -3.89 -16.60 -12.16
C LYS A 143 -4.77 -15.74 -13.06
N LEU A 144 -4.66 -14.42 -12.94
CA LEU A 144 -5.46 -13.48 -13.74
C LEU A 144 -4.85 -13.20 -15.12
N ASN A 145 -3.61 -13.66 -15.37
CA ASN A 145 -2.91 -13.49 -16.64
C ASN A 145 -2.87 -12.02 -17.11
N MET A 146 -2.72 -11.09 -16.16
CA MET A 146 -2.61 -9.66 -16.46
C MET A 146 -1.22 -9.36 -17.03
N MET A 147 -1.07 -9.67 -18.31
CA MET A 147 0.10 -9.31 -19.11
C MET A 147 0.08 -7.82 -19.47
N ILE A 148 1.28 -7.26 -19.58
CA ILE A 148 1.50 -5.91 -20.12
C ILE A 148 1.08 -5.96 -21.59
N ILE A 149 0.12 -5.12 -21.98
CA ILE A 149 -0.36 -5.00 -23.38
C ILE A 149 0.58 -4.09 -24.16
#